data_AF-A0A0P7YBV7-F1
#
_entry.id   AF-A0A0P7YBV7-F1
#
_cell.length_a   1.000
_cell.length_b   1.000
_cell.length_c   1.000
_cell.angle_alpha   90.00
_cell.angle_beta   90.00
_cell.angle_gamma   90.00
#
_symmetry.space_group_name_H-M   'P 1'
#
loop_
_entity.id
_entity.type
_entity.pdbx_description
1 polymer ?
#
loop_
_entity_poly.entity_id
_entity_poly.type
_entity_poly.pdbx_seq_one_letter_code
_entity_poly.pdbx_strand_id
1 'polypeptide(L)'
;MPLELIAAYAVFAFVGAATPGPNNFLLLASGIRAGFRRTLPFVFGISLGFATLLGLIGAGLGTLFVHFPQAQIALKLLGTGYFLWLAWKIAGASVARSDDTRPLMGFWTGAAFQYVNPKAWLICITAVSLYLPAGAGYGALAVLVALAIAVGMPANLAWAGAGQGMRRFIASPVYLRRFNLAMAALLILSIIPVWLA
;
A
#
# COMPACT_ATOMS: atom_id res chain seq x y z
N MET A 1 -25.97 -0.84 4.08
CA MET A 1 -25.30 0.08 3.14
C MET A 1 -25.88 -0.14 1.76
N PRO A 2 -26.16 0.93 0.98
CA PRO A 2 -26.66 0.79 -0.39
C PRO A 2 -25.67 0.01 -1.28
N LEU A 3 -26.19 -0.80 -2.20
CA LEU A 3 -25.34 -1.62 -3.09
C LEU A 3 -24.43 -0.77 -3.97
N GLU A 4 -24.91 0.38 -4.43
CA GLU A 4 -24.14 1.34 -5.23
C GLU A 4 -22.90 1.85 -4.47
N LEU A 5 -23.05 2.11 -3.16
CA LEU A 5 -21.95 2.56 -2.32
C LEU A 5 -20.91 1.45 -2.11
N ILE A 6 -21.36 0.21 -1.96
CA ILE A 6 -20.50 -0.98 -1.87
C ILE A 6 -19.71 -1.16 -3.17
N ALA A 7 -20.37 -1.06 -4.32
CA ALA A 7 -19.73 -1.20 -5.62
C ALA A 7 -18.71 -0.07 -5.88
N ALA A 8 -19.08 1.18 -5.59
CA ALA A 8 -18.20 2.33 -5.72
C ALA A 8 -16.96 2.19 -4.82
N TYR A 9 -17.15 1.73 -3.58
CA TYR A 9 -16.04 1.46 -2.67
C TYR A 9 -15.15 0.31 -3.13
N ALA A 10 -15.73 -0.78 -3.68
CA ALA A 10 -14.95 -1.89 -4.22
C ALA A 10 -14.01 -1.43 -5.34
N VAL A 11 -14.50 -0.58 -6.25
CA VAL A 11 -13.68 0.02 -7.32
C VAL A 11 -12.58 0.90 -6.72
N PHE A 12 -12.93 1.78 -5.77
CA PHE A 12 -11.95 2.63 -5.09
C PHE A 12 -10.86 1.82 -4.40
N ALA A 13 -11.23 0.81 -3.61
CA ALA A 13 -10.31 -0.07 -2.91
C ALA A 13 -9.42 -0.86 -3.89
N PHE A 14 -9.99 -1.37 -4.99
CA PHE A 14 -9.23 -2.03 -6.04
C PHE A 14 -8.17 -1.12 -6.64
N VAL A 15 -8.56 0.08 -7.08
CA VAL A 15 -7.66 1.06 -7.67
C VAL A 15 -6.58 1.47 -6.66
N GLY A 16 -6.96 1.71 -5.41
CA GLY A 16 -6.02 2.03 -4.32
C GLY A 16 -4.95 0.94 -4.11
N ALA A 17 -5.36 -0.33 -4.15
CA ALA A 17 -4.46 -1.47 -3.99
C ALA A 17 -3.62 -1.76 -5.25
N ALA A 18 -4.25 -1.74 -6.43
CA ALA A 18 -3.60 -2.10 -7.69
C ALA A 18 -2.64 -1.02 -8.21
N THR A 19 -2.89 0.26 -7.92
CA THR A 19 -2.05 1.35 -8.40
C THR A 19 -0.63 1.28 -7.81
N PRO A 20 0.42 1.50 -8.60
CA PRO A 20 1.80 1.45 -8.13
C PRO A 20 2.04 2.34 -6.89
N GLY A 21 2.90 1.86 -6.00
CA GLY A 21 3.19 2.48 -4.72
C GLY A 21 4.16 1.63 -3.89
N PRO A 22 4.41 1.98 -2.63
CA PRO A 22 5.42 1.31 -1.80
C PRO A 22 5.15 -0.18 -1.62
N ASN A 23 3.92 -0.56 -1.25
CA ASN A 23 3.54 -1.96 -1.05
C ASN A 23 3.76 -2.78 -2.32
N ASN A 24 3.30 -2.26 -3.45
CA ASN A 24 3.37 -2.93 -4.75
C ASN A 24 4.82 -3.12 -5.20
N PHE A 25 5.68 -2.12 -4.98
CA PHE A 25 7.11 -2.26 -5.22
C PHE A 25 7.75 -3.32 -4.31
N LEU A 26 7.47 -3.29 -3.00
CA LEU A 26 8.04 -4.25 -2.06
C LEU A 26 7.55 -5.69 -2.34
N LEU A 27 6.28 -5.84 -2.72
CA LEU A 27 5.70 -7.13 -3.14
C LEU A 27 6.35 -7.65 -4.41
N LEU A 28 6.52 -6.79 -5.41
CA LEU A 28 7.21 -7.13 -6.64
C LEU A 28 8.66 -7.53 -6.34
N ALA A 29 9.40 -6.72 -5.58
CA ALA A 29 10.79 -7.00 -5.19
C ALA A 29 10.92 -8.30 -4.40
N SER A 30 9.99 -8.58 -3.48
CA SER A 30 9.92 -9.85 -2.77
C SER A 30 9.63 -11.01 -3.72
N GLY A 31 8.71 -10.85 -4.66
CA GLY A 31 8.41 -11.85 -5.69
C GLY A 31 9.61 -12.15 -6.58
N ILE A 32 10.37 -11.14 -6.98
CA ILE A 32 11.60 -11.25 -7.77
C ILE A 32 12.67 -12.03 -7.00
N ARG A 33 12.87 -11.66 -5.73
CA ARG A 33 13.93 -12.18 -4.87
C ARG A 33 13.65 -13.58 -4.35
N ALA A 34 12.43 -13.83 -3.88
CA ALA A 34 12.06 -14.99 -3.09
C ALA A 34 11.00 -15.89 -3.74
N GLY A 35 10.35 -15.43 -4.80
CA GLY A 35 9.21 -16.08 -5.42
C GLY A 35 7.90 -15.82 -4.70
N PHE A 36 6.80 -16.20 -5.34
CA PHE A 36 5.43 -15.94 -4.89
C PHE A 36 5.14 -16.58 -3.52
N ARG A 37 5.42 -17.88 -3.36
CA ARG A 37 5.10 -18.62 -2.12
C ARG A 37 5.75 -18.01 -0.88
N ARG A 38 7.01 -17.59 -0.98
CA ARG A 38 7.74 -16.95 0.14
C ARG A 38 7.33 -15.50 0.40
N THR A 39 6.58 -14.89 -0.53
CA THR A 39 6.04 -13.52 -0.39
C THR A 39 4.65 -13.51 0.27
N LEU A 40 3.96 -14.66 0.36
CA LEU A 40 2.62 -14.75 0.94
C LEU A 40 2.53 -14.20 2.38
N PRO A 41 3.46 -14.49 3.31
CA PRO A 41 3.38 -13.93 4.65
C PRO A 41 3.36 -12.39 4.63
N PHE A 42 4.15 -11.77 3.75
CA PHE A 42 4.18 -10.32 3.59
C PHE A 42 2.86 -9.77 3.04
N VAL A 43 2.24 -10.46 2.07
CA VAL A 43 0.90 -10.11 1.54
C VAL A 43 -0.15 -10.13 2.66
N PHE A 44 -0.20 -11.19 3.45
CA PHE A 44 -1.13 -11.29 4.58
C PHE A 44 -0.88 -10.21 5.63
N GLY A 45 0.38 -9.90 5.89
CA GLY A 45 0.78 -8.79 6.76
C GLY A 45 0.21 -7.46 6.27
N ILE A 46 0.40 -7.13 4.99
CA ILE A 46 -0.15 -5.91 4.38
C ILE A 46 -1.68 -5.87 4.52
N SER A 47 -2.37 -6.97 4.22
CA SER A 47 -3.83 -7.05 4.31
C SER A 47 -4.32 -6.81 5.74
N LEU A 48 -3.70 -7.46 6.73
CA LEU A 48 -4.07 -7.28 8.13
C LEU A 48 -3.76 -5.86 8.60
N GLY A 49 -2.55 -5.33 8.34
CA GLY A 49 -2.18 -3.98 8.73
C GLY A 49 -3.07 -2.91 8.09
N PHE A 50 -3.54 -3.13 6.86
CA PHE A 50 -4.50 -2.23 6.22
C PHE A 50 -5.87 -2.32 6.88
N ALA A 51 -6.34 -3.54 7.15
CA ALA A 51 -7.62 -3.77 7.81
C ALA A 51 -7.67 -3.14 9.21
N THR A 52 -6.60 -3.29 9.99
CA THR A 52 -6.49 -2.67 11.33
C THR A 52 -6.42 -1.16 11.24
N LEU A 53 -5.64 -0.60 10.31
CA LEU A 53 -5.57 0.84 10.09
C LEU A 53 -6.94 1.44 9.68
N LEU A 54 -7.62 0.81 8.73
CA LEU A 54 -8.95 1.21 8.28
C LEU A 54 -9.98 1.11 9.43
N GLY A 55 -9.94 0.03 10.20
CA GLY A 55 -10.78 -0.17 11.36
C GLY A 55 -10.57 0.93 12.42
N LEU A 56 -9.32 1.28 12.73
CA LEU A 56 -9.01 2.35 13.67
C LEU A 56 -9.50 3.72 13.19
N ILE A 57 -9.27 4.05 11.92
CA ILE A 57 -9.73 5.32 11.33
C ILE A 57 -11.26 5.38 11.35
N GLY A 58 -11.93 4.30 10.96
CA GLY A 58 -13.39 4.20 10.98
C GLY A 58 -14.01 4.21 12.38
N ALA A 59 -13.30 3.70 13.38
CA ALA A 59 -13.70 3.74 14.79
C ALA A 59 -13.48 5.12 15.44
N GLY A 60 -12.93 6.09 14.69
CA GLY A 60 -12.80 7.47 15.14
C GLY A 60 -11.37 7.96 15.33
N LEU A 61 -10.32 7.18 15.02
CA LEU A 61 -8.96 7.73 15.02
C LEU A 61 -8.81 8.93 14.06
N GLY A 62 -9.65 9.00 13.01
CA GLY A 62 -9.71 10.15 12.10
C GLY A 62 -10.14 11.46 12.77
N THR A 63 -10.91 11.42 13.87
CA THR A 63 -11.32 12.65 14.58
C THR A 63 -10.14 13.36 15.24
N LEU A 64 -9.07 12.62 15.55
CA LEU A 64 -7.83 13.19 16.07
C LEU A 64 -7.26 14.25 15.12
N PHE A 65 -7.37 14.07 13.81
CA PHE A 65 -6.86 15.05 12.83
C PHE A 65 -7.73 16.31 12.74
N VAL A 66 -9.03 16.21 13.07
CA VAL A 66 -9.91 17.39 13.19
C VAL A 66 -9.49 18.25 14.38
N HIS A 67 -9.16 17.61 15.51
CA HIS A 67 -8.72 18.31 16.71
C HIS A 67 -7.25 18.74 16.67
N PHE A 68 -6.41 18.02 15.91
CA PHE A 68 -4.98 18.31 15.77
C PHE A 68 -4.56 18.40 14.29
N PRO A 69 -4.93 19.47 13.56
CA PRO A 69 -4.55 19.64 12.15
C PRO A 69 -3.03 19.61 11.93
N GLN A 70 -2.25 20.04 12.92
CA GLN A 70 -0.79 19.96 12.90
C GLN A 70 -0.27 18.52 12.81
N ALA A 71 -0.95 17.55 13.45
CA ALA A 71 -0.58 16.14 13.35
C ALA A 71 -0.81 15.59 11.93
N GLN A 72 -1.86 16.06 11.24
CA GLN A 72 -2.11 15.72 9.84
C GLN A 72 -1.00 16.27 8.94
N ILE A 73 -0.61 17.53 9.12
CA ILE A 73 0.49 18.15 8.35
C ILE A 73 1.81 17.41 8.61
N ALA A 74 2.13 17.11 9.88
CA ALA A 74 3.32 16.36 10.24
C ALA A 74 3.35 14.97 9.57
N LEU A 75 2.22 14.26 9.56
CA LEU A 75 2.12 12.96 8.88
C LEU A 75 2.30 13.08 7.36
N LYS A 76 1.70 14.11 6.72
CA LYS A 76 1.89 14.39 5.29
C LYS A 76 3.36 14.65 4.96
N LEU A 77 4.05 15.45 5.77
CA LEU A 77 5.48 15.77 5.60
C LEU A 77 6.36 14.53 5.81
N LEU A 78 6.19 13.80 6.92
CA LEU A 78 6.95 12.58 7.22
C LEU A 78 6.75 11.52 6.14
N GLY A 79 5.50 11.30 5.71
CA GLY A 79 5.16 10.38 4.65
C GLY A 79 5.76 10.78 3.30
N THR A 80 5.70 12.06 2.95
CA THR A 80 6.33 12.60 1.73
C THR A 80 7.84 12.40 1.74
N GLY A 81 8.52 12.75 2.85
CA GLY A 81 9.95 12.54 3.02
C GLY A 81 10.33 11.06 2.89
N TYR A 82 9.55 10.17 3.52
CA TYR A 82 9.74 8.73 3.41
C TYR A 82 9.56 8.22 1.96
N PHE A 83 8.56 8.72 1.23
CA PHE A 83 8.34 8.31 -0.17
C PHE A 83 9.42 8.83 -1.11
N LEU A 84 9.92 10.05 -0.90
CA LEU A 84 11.05 10.59 -1.67
C LEU A 84 12.31 9.77 -1.41
N TRP A 85 12.59 9.45 -0.13
CA TRP A 85 13.68 8.56 0.25
C TRP A 85 13.54 7.17 -0.39
N LEU A 86 12.31 6.61 -0.37
CA LEU A 86 12.04 5.31 -0.96
C LEU A 86 12.16 5.36 -2.49
N ALA A 87 11.67 6.41 -3.15
CA ALA A 87 11.82 6.62 -4.59
C ALA A 87 13.30 6.68 -4.99
N TRP A 88 14.13 7.36 -4.20
CA TRP A 88 15.58 7.39 -4.39
C TRP A 88 16.22 6.01 -4.24
N LYS A 89 15.85 5.26 -3.17
CA LYS A 89 16.27 3.86 -2.97
C LYS A 89 15.87 2.94 -4.12
N ILE A 90 14.64 3.10 -4.64
CA ILE A 90 14.12 2.34 -5.77
C ILE A 90 14.94 2.66 -7.03
N ALA A 91 15.10 3.94 -7.35
CA ALA A 91 15.83 4.40 -8.53
C ALA A 91 17.28 3.89 -8.57
N GLY A 92 17.93 3.75 -7.41
CA GLY A 92 19.28 3.24 -7.25
C GLY A 92 19.39 1.71 -7.06
N ALA A 93 18.29 0.96 -7.03
CA ALA A 93 18.34 -0.47 -6.78
C ALA A 93 19.01 -1.23 -7.94
N SER A 94 19.96 -2.11 -7.61
CA SER A 94 20.66 -2.97 -8.56
C SER A 94 20.14 -4.41 -8.50
N VAL A 95 20.53 -5.23 -9.48
CA VAL A 95 20.20 -6.67 -9.50
C VAL A 95 20.68 -7.29 -8.19
N ALA A 96 19.82 -8.06 -7.54
CA ALA A 96 20.19 -8.80 -6.33
C ALA A 96 21.33 -9.77 -6.69
N ARG A 97 22.48 -9.63 -6.01
CA ARG A 97 23.58 -10.59 -6.13
C ARG A 97 23.11 -11.94 -5.56
N SER A 98 23.68 -13.04 -6.07
CA SER A 98 23.40 -14.41 -5.61
C SER A 98 23.56 -14.58 -4.09
N ASP A 99 24.35 -13.73 -3.46
CA ASP A 99 24.72 -13.81 -2.05
C ASP A 99 23.93 -12.83 -1.16
N ASP A 100 22.74 -12.38 -1.60
CA ASP A 100 21.89 -11.47 -0.82
C ASP A 100 21.30 -12.17 0.42
N THR A 101 22.00 -12.07 1.55
CA THR A 101 21.66 -12.67 2.85
C THR A 101 20.61 -11.90 3.65
N ARG A 102 20.09 -10.76 3.16
CA ARG A 102 19.13 -9.94 3.91
C ARG A 102 17.88 -10.74 4.30
N PRO A 103 17.28 -10.52 5.47
CA PRO A 103 16.05 -11.23 5.82
C PRO A 103 14.94 -10.93 4.80
N LEU A 104 14.07 -11.91 4.56
CA LEU A 104 12.87 -11.72 3.76
C LEU A 104 11.87 -10.86 4.55
N MET A 105 11.10 -10.03 3.83
CA MET A 105 10.01 -9.29 4.46
C MET A 105 8.94 -10.29 4.87
N GLY A 106 8.61 -10.28 6.16
CA GLY A 106 7.65 -11.22 6.75
C GLY A 106 6.30 -10.57 7.00
N PHE A 107 5.42 -11.33 7.63
CA PHE A 107 4.09 -10.88 8.05
C PHE A 107 4.11 -9.58 8.88
N TRP A 108 4.92 -9.55 9.94
CA TRP A 108 5.00 -8.38 10.82
C TRP A 108 5.56 -7.15 10.11
N THR A 109 6.51 -7.34 9.19
CA THR A 109 7.01 -6.25 8.35
C THR A 109 5.88 -5.68 7.50
N GLY A 110 5.06 -6.53 6.88
CA GLY A 110 3.91 -6.12 6.09
C GLY A 110 2.87 -5.37 6.91
N ALA A 111 2.53 -5.87 8.09
CA ALA A 111 1.54 -5.26 8.97
C ALA A 111 2.00 -3.90 9.49
N ALA A 112 3.22 -3.83 10.04
CA ALA A 112 3.78 -2.59 10.60
C ALA A 112 3.97 -1.52 9.52
N PHE A 113 4.32 -1.93 8.29
CA PHE A 113 4.57 -0.99 7.20
C PHE A 113 3.35 -0.14 6.84
N GLN A 114 2.13 -0.66 7.05
CA GLN A 114 0.89 0.07 6.76
C GLN A 114 0.76 1.36 7.59
N TYR A 115 1.28 1.35 8.82
CA TYR A 115 1.20 2.49 9.72
C TYR A 115 2.18 3.62 9.37
N VAL A 116 3.23 3.33 8.61
CA VAL A 116 4.17 4.35 8.09
C VAL A 116 3.93 4.68 6.62
N ASN A 117 2.93 4.05 6.00
CA ASN A 117 2.60 4.22 4.59
C ASN A 117 1.52 5.32 4.42
N PRO A 118 1.86 6.58 4.10
CA PRO A 118 0.89 7.66 3.94
C PRO A 118 -0.16 7.37 2.85
N LYS A 119 0.16 6.57 1.83
CA LYS A 119 -0.83 6.12 0.84
C LYS A 119 -1.92 5.26 1.50
N ALA A 120 -1.54 4.36 2.40
CA ALA A 120 -2.51 3.54 3.13
C ALA A 120 -3.41 4.41 4.03
N TRP A 121 -2.83 5.40 4.72
CA TRP A 121 -3.59 6.37 5.51
C TRP A 121 -4.59 7.15 4.67
N LEU A 122 -4.16 7.71 3.53
CA LEU A 122 -5.05 8.43 2.64
C LEU A 122 -6.21 7.58 2.16
N ILE A 123 -5.93 6.37 1.68
CA ILE A 123 -6.98 5.46 1.21
C ILE A 123 -7.96 5.17 2.34
N CYS A 124 -7.49 4.93 3.57
CA CYS A 124 -8.36 4.66 4.71
C CYS A 124 -9.20 5.87 5.13
N ILE A 125 -8.61 7.08 5.15
CA ILE A 125 -9.33 8.32 5.46
C ILE A 125 -10.39 8.57 4.40
N THR A 126 -10.04 8.52 3.11
CA THR A 126 -10.99 8.67 2.01
C THR A 126 -12.08 7.60 2.03
N ALA A 127 -11.71 6.34 2.34
CA ALA A 127 -12.66 5.24 2.49
C ALA A 127 -13.73 5.56 3.53
N VAL A 128 -13.31 5.98 4.73
CA VAL A 128 -14.21 6.32 5.82
C VAL A 128 -15.02 7.58 5.51
N SER A 129 -14.37 8.64 5.01
CA SER A 129 -15.04 9.92 4.73
C SER A 129 -16.09 9.85 3.63
N LEU A 130 -15.85 9.06 2.58
CA LEU A 130 -16.74 9.02 1.41
C LEU A 130 -17.68 7.81 1.40
N TYR A 131 -17.31 6.71 2.05
CA TYR A 131 -18.03 5.44 1.92
C TYR A 131 -18.57 4.88 3.24
N LEU A 132 -18.25 5.47 4.41
CA LEU A 132 -18.91 5.13 5.67
C LEU A 132 -19.99 6.19 5.97
N PRO A 133 -21.29 5.87 5.85
CA PRO A 133 -22.35 6.85 6.12
C PRO A 133 -22.29 7.37 7.56
N ALA A 134 -22.61 8.65 7.76
CA ALA A 134 -22.67 9.24 9.10
C ALA A 134 -23.69 8.50 9.97
N GLY A 135 -23.32 8.18 11.21
CA GLY A 135 -24.15 7.39 12.13
C GLY A 135 -24.24 5.90 11.79
N ALA A 136 -23.53 5.42 10.76
CA ALA A 136 -23.44 3.99 10.50
C ALA A 136 -22.65 3.30 11.62
N GLY A 137 -23.24 2.27 12.23
CA GLY A 137 -22.59 1.49 13.28
C GLY A 137 -21.44 0.61 12.76
N TYR A 138 -20.77 -0.09 13.69
CA TYR A 138 -19.62 -0.94 13.40
C TYR A 138 -19.86 -2.02 12.33
N GLY A 139 -21.10 -2.42 12.08
CA GLY A 139 -21.44 -3.34 10.99
C GLY A 139 -21.09 -2.81 9.60
N ALA A 140 -21.32 -1.51 9.34
CA ALA A 140 -20.94 -0.89 8.06
C ALA A 140 -19.42 -0.79 7.91
N LEU A 141 -18.71 -0.46 9.00
CA LEU A 141 -17.26 -0.45 9.02
C LEU A 141 -16.68 -1.85 8.75
N ALA A 142 -17.26 -2.90 9.34
CA ALA A 142 -16.85 -4.27 9.09
C ALA A 142 -17.02 -4.67 7.61
N VAL A 143 -18.08 -4.20 6.94
CA VAL A 143 -18.26 -4.40 5.49
C VAL A 143 -17.15 -3.71 4.69
N LEU A 144 -16.79 -2.46 5.01
CA LEU A 144 -15.69 -1.77 4.33
C LEU A 144 -14.34 -2.47 4.54
N VAL A 145 -14.06 -2.96 5.74
CA VAL A 145 -12.84 -3.71 6.04
C VAL A 145 -12.81 -5.04 5.28
N ALA A 146 -13.91 -5.79 5.30
CA ALA A 146 -14.01 -7.06 4.59
C ALA A 146 -13.83 -6.87 3.08
N LEU A 147 -14.46 -5.84 2.50
CA LEU A 147 -14.35 -5.57 1.07
C LEU A 147 -12.95 -5.08 0.68
N ALA A 148 -12.28 -4.29 1.53
CA ALA A 148 -10.89 -3.90 1.31
C ALA A 148 -9.95 -5.11 1.23
N ILE A 149 -10.14 -6.09 2.12
CA ILE A 149 -9.36 -7.34 2.09
C ILE A 149 -9.72 -8.15 0.84
N ALA A 150 -11.01 -8.36 0.59
CA ALA A 150 -11.50 -9.20 -0.50
C ALA A 150 -11.02 -8.72 -1.87
N VAL A 151 -10.90 -7.41 -2.07
CA VAL A 151 -10.51 -6.80 -3.34
C VAL A 151 -9.02 -6.46 -3.38
N GLY A 152 -8.47 -5.96 -2.28
CA GLY A 152 -7.07 -5.53 -2.20
C GLY A 152 -6.08 -6.68 -2.13
N MET A 153 -6.43 -7.78 -1.48
CA MET A 153 -5.53 -8.93 -1.37
C MET A 153 -5.25 -9.60 -2.72
N PRO A 154 -6.22 -9.84 -3.61
CA PRO A 154 -5.96 -10.29 -4.98
C PRO A 154 -5.01 -9.36 -5.75
N ALA A 155 -5.17 -8.04 -5.63
CA ALA A 155 -4.25 -7.08 -6.26
C ALA A 155 -2.81 -7.22 -5.71
N ASN A 156 -2.66 -7.35 -4.39
CA ASN A 156 -1.35 -7.58 -3.77
C ASN A 156 -0.71 -8.91 -4.22
N LEU A 157 -1.52 -9.98 -4.34
CA LEU A 157 -1.06 -11.26 -4.87
C LEU A 157 -0.62 -11.14 -6.33
N ALA A 158 -1.35 -10.38 -7.15
CA ALA A 158 -0.98 -10.14 -8.54
C ALA A 158 0.40 -9.45 -8.64
N TRP A 159 0.69 -8.46 -7.78
CA TRP A 159 2.01 -7.82 -7.70
C TRP A 159 3.12 -8.79 -7.27
N ALA A 160 2.87 -9.64 -6.27
CA ALA A 160 3.84 -10.67 -5.87
C ALA A 160 4.11 -11.69 -7.00
N GLY A 161 3.05 -12.10 -7.72
CA GLY A 161 3.13 -13.01 -8.87
C GLY A 161 3.87 -12.39 -10.05
N ALA A 162 3.57 -11.12 -10.36
CA ALA A 162 4.27 -10.34 -11.37
C ALA A 162 5.76 -10.26 -11.05
N GLY A 163 6.13 -10.06 -9.79
CA GLY A 163 7.53 -10.07 -9.36
C GLY A 163 8.24 -11.39 -9.70
N GLN A 164 7.62 -12.53 -9.39
CA GLN A 164 8.18 -13.84 -9.75
C GLN A 164 8.32 -14.00 -11.27
N GLY A 165 7.30 -13.62 -12.05
CA GLY A 165 7.33 -13.71 -13.51
C GLY A 165 8.39 -12.81 -14.14
N MET A 166 8.62 -11.63 -13.56
CA MET A 166 9.60 -10.67 -14.05
C MET A 166 11.04 -11.08 -13.79
N ARG A 167 11.31 -12.01 -12.87
CA ARG A 167 12.67 -12.41 -12.42
C ARG A 167 13.67 -12.63 -13.56
N ARG A 168 13.24 -13.15 -14.72
CA ARG A 168 14.11 -13.38 -15.89
C ARG A 168 14.45 -12.10 -16.66
N PHE A 169 13.53 -11.15 -16.76
CA PHE A 169 13.68 -9.91 -17.55
C PHE A 169 14.56 -8.87 -16.85
N ILE A 170 14.48 -8.82 -15.52
CA ILE A 170 15.22 -7.87 -14.67
C ILE A 170 16.63 -8.36 -14.32
N ALA A 171 17.05 -9.50 -14.88
CA ALA A 171 18.46 -9.89 -14.92
C ALA A 171 19.31 -8.93 -15.77
N SER A 172 18.69 -8.21 -16.72
CA SER A 172 19.34 -7.14 -17.48
C SER A 172 19.41 -5.85 -16.66
N PRO A 173 20.61 -5.28 -16.45
CA PRO A 173 20.76 -4.00 -15.74
C PRO A 173 20.00 -2.84 -16.40
N VAL A 174 19.86 -2.85 -17.73
CA VAL A 174 19.17 -1.79 -18.47
C VAL A 174 17.66 -1.84 -18.23
N TYR A 175 17.05 -3.02 -18.30
CA TYR A 175 15.62 -3.18 -18.03
C TYR A 175 15.28 -2.90 -16.57
N LEU A 176 16.14 -3.35 -15.64
CA LEU A 176 15.98 -3.01 -14.22
C LEU A 176 16.04 -1.52 -13.96
N ARG A 177 17.00 -0.81 -14.54
CA ARG A 177 17.11 0.65 -14.35
C ARG A 177 15.88 1.38 -14.88
N ARG A 178 15.40 1.04 -16.08
CA ARG A 178 14.17 1.63 -16.65
C ARG A 178 12.96 1.35 -15.77
N PHE A 179 12.81 0.11 -15.31
CA PHE A 179 11.73 -0.31 -14.43
C PHE A 179 11.74 0.46 -13.10
N ASN A 180 12.89 0.54 -12.45
CA ASN A 180 13.06 1.25 -11.19
C ASN A 180 12.79 2.75 -11.32
N LEU A 181 13.23 3.39 -12.41
CA LEU A 181 12.93 4.81 -12.67
C LEU A 181 11.43 5.02 -12.86
N ALA A 182 10.75 4.14 -13.60
CA ALA A 182 9.30 4.22 -13.76
C ALA A 182 8.57 4.05 -12.42
N MET A 183 9.00 3.11 -11.57
CA MET A 183 8.43 2.92 -10.24
C MET A 183 8.69 4.08 -9.30
N ALA A 184 9.89 4.65 -9.31
CA ALA A 184 10.22 5.83 -8.54
C ALA A 184 9.37 7.04 -8.96
N ALA A 185 9.21 7.26 -10.27
CA ALA A 185 8.36 8.32 -10.80
C ALA A 185 6.89 8.13 -10.39
N LEU A 186 6.34 6.93 -10.53
CA LEU A 186 4.97 6.61 -10.12
C LEU A 186 4.76 6.77 -8.61
N LEU A 187 5.77 6.41 -7.79
CA LEU A 187 5.73 6.62 -6.35
C LEU A 187 5.68 8.11 -6.01
N ILE A 188 6.50 8.95 -6.65
CA ILE A 188 6.48 10.41 -6.46
C ILE A 188 5.14 10.99 -6.91
N LEU A 189 4.63 10.59 -8.07
CA LEU A 189 3.32 11.04 -8.56
C LEU A 189 2.19 10.68 -7.59
N SER A 190 2.27 9.54 -6.90
CA SER A 190 1.29 9.15 -5.89
C SER A 190 1.25 10.05 -4.64
N ILE A 191 2.26 10.91 -4.44
CA ILE A 191 2.29 11.92 -3.37
C ILE A 191 1.39 13.11 -3.70
N ILE A 192 1.21 13.46 -4.99
CA ILE A 192 0.52 14.68 -5.41
C ILE A 192 -0.90 14.78 -4.80
N PRO A 193 -1.75 13.73 -4.85
CA PRO A 193 -3.08 13.79 -4.25
C PRO A 193 -3.10 14.05 -2.74
N VAL A 194 -2.02 13.69 -2.01
CA VAL A 194 -1.88 13.94 -0.55
C VAL A 194 -1.97 15.43 -0.23
N TRP A 195 -1.47 16.28 -1.12
CA TRP A 195 -1.35 17.72 -0.91
C TRP A 195 -2.48 18.52 -1.56
N LEU A 196 -3.27 17.88 -2.43
CA LEU A 196 -4.45 18.48 -3.06
C LEU A 196 -5.75 18.25 -2.25
N ALA A 197 -5.73 17.29 -1.32
CA ALA A 197 -6.82 16.96 -0.41
C ALA A 197 -6.63 17.57 0.98
#